data_AF-A0A7J2LL12-F1
#
_entry.id   AF-A0A7J2LL12-F1
#
_cell.length_a   1.000
_cell.length_b   1.000
_cell.length_c   1.000
_cell.angle_alpha   90.00
_cell.angle_beta   90.00
_cell.angle_gamma   90.00
#
_symmetry.space_group_name_H-M   'P 1'
#
loop_
_entity.id
_entity.type
_entity.pdbx_description
1 polymer ?
#
loop_
_entity_poly.entity_id
_entity_poly.type
_entity_poly.pdbx_seq_one_letter_code
_entity_poly.pdbx_strand_id
1 'polypeptide(L)'
;MVSVDFKYGDSVINLQLPEENLKVIKERAFPGLENPKKKILEAIENPVGTEPLSKLLSPGDRISIIVDDVTRDTPVSMIFPLLLNKLRELGVKEHDITVVMATGAHKRQSVEDLVKRIGGTPPEGVKLLVHDPLDKSSLSLMGFTRMGTPVWVNQAVAEADFKLGIGSIRPHPEAGFSGGGKIILPGVSAWEAIGKHHMLYISSKSRTGILEGNPFREDIDEYAKIAGLDFVVNVVYNTEGEIAGIYAGDPVKAHREGVKTVRSICENKVDEKADILIMGFGPKDDTVWQIVGTAFNLSTIDFSVKKD
;
A
#
# COMPACT_ATOMS: atom_id res chain seq x y z
N MET A 1 9.69 -36.24 16.71
CA MET A 1 9.16 -35.83 15.39
C MET A 1 7.99 -34.93 15.65
N VAL A 2 7.93 -33.79 14.96
CA VAL A 2 6.82 -32.85 14.99
C VAL A 2 6.17 -32.85 13.62
N SER A 3 4.84 -32.85 13.64
CA SER A 3 3.99 -32.77 12.47
C SER A 3 3.81 -31.31 12.07
N VAL A 4 4.22 -30.92 10.85
CA VAL A 4 4.07 -29.55 10.34
C VAL A 4 3.31 -29.56 9.03
N ASP A 5 2.27 -28.72 8.98
CA ASP A 5 1.37 -28.58 7.84
C ASP A 5 1.82 -27.45 6.91
N PHE A 6 1.90 -27.74 5.62
CA PHE A 6 2.20 -26.79 4.55
C PHE A 6 1.08 -26.76 3.53
N LYS A 7 0.57 -25.57 3.20
CA LYS A 7 -0.42 -25.42 2.12
C LYS A 7 0.24 -25.63 0.75
N TYR A 8 -0.42 -26.39 -0.12
CA TYR A 8 0.01 -26.67 -1.49
C TYR A 8 -1.22 -26.83 -2.40
N GLY A 9 -1.42 -25.89 -3.33
CA GLY A 9 -2.71 -25.69 -4.00
C GLY A 9 -3.84 -25.58 -2.98
N ASP A 10 -4.93 -26.30 -3.21
CA ASP A 10 -6.08 -26.39 -2.28
C ASP A 10 -5.91 -27.46 -1.18
N SER A 11 -4.73 -28.06 -1.07
CA SER A 11 -4.45 -29.16 -0.15
C SER A 11 -3.45 -28.78 0.94
N VAL A 12 -3.28 -29.67 1.92
CA VAL A 12 -2.27 -29.56 2.98
C VAL A 12 -1.34 -30.76 2.89
N ILE A 13 -0.05 -30.49 2.75
CA ILE A 13 1.03 -31.48 2.87
C ILE A 13 1.48 -31.50 4.32
N ASN A 14 1.46 -32.68 4.92
CA ASN A 14 1.98 -32.90 6.26
C ASN A 14 3.41 -33.44 6.19
N LEU A 15 4.34 -32.80 6.88
CA LEU A 15 5.73 -33.24 7.01
C LEU A 15 6.04 -33.60 8.46
N GLN A 16 6.73 -34.73 8.64
CA GLN A 16 7.26 -35.16 9.94
C GLN A 16 8.72 -34.73 10.04
N LEU A 17 9.04 -33.82 10.96
CA LEU A 17 10.37 -33.21 11.09
C LEU A 17 10.96 -33.47 12.49
N PRO A 18 12.29 -33.64 12.63
CA PRO A 18 12.94 -33.73 13.94
C PRO A 18 12.77 -32.43 14.74
N GLU A 19 12.36 -32.52 16.00
CA GLU A 19 12.10 -31.34 16.84
C GLU A 19 13.38 -30.59 17.22
N GLU A 20 14.46 -31.34 17.42
CA GLU A 20 15.75 -30.86 17.94
C GLU A 20 16.35 -29.67 17.17
N ASN A 21 16.10 -29.57 15.87
CA ASN A 21 16.67 -28.54 14.99
C ASN A 21 15.58 -27.74 14.24
N LEU A 22 14.34 -27.73 14.76
CA LEU A 22 13.20 -27.14 14.08
C LEU A 22 12.77 -25.82 14.73
N LYS A 23 12.73 -24.74 13.94
CA LYS A 23 12.04 -23.50 14.28
C LYS A 23 10.88 -23.26 13.33
N VAL A 24 9.66 -23.28 13.86
CA VAL A 24 8.44 -23.01 13.08
C VAL A 24 8.11 -21.53 13.17
N ILE A 25 8.17 -20.83 12.04
CA ILE A 25 7.79 -19.42 11.93
C ILE A 25 6.34 -19.35 11.43
N LYS A 26 5.48 -18.72 12.23
CA LYS A 26 4.10 -18.41 11.86
C LYS A 26 3.83 -16.93 12.10
N GLU A 27 2.84 -16.41 11.38
CA GLU A 27 2.28 -15.10 11.70
C GLU A 27 1.64 -15.13 13.09
N ARG A 28 1.64 -13.99 13.77
CA ARG A 28 1.08 -13.87 15.12
C ARG A 28 -0.39 -13.47 15.03
N ALA A 29 -1.21 -14.11 15.85
CA ALA A 29 -2.59 -13.68 16.03
C ALA A 29 -2.61 -12.20 16.47
N PHE A 30 -3.46 -11.41 15.83
CA PHE A 30 -3.60 -10.00 16.11
C PHE A 30 -5.09 -9.63 15.99
N PRO A 31 -5.70 -9.01 17.01
CA PRO A 31 -7.12 -8.77 17.02
C PRO A 31 -7.54 -7.76 15.94
N GLY A 32 -8.66 -8.04 15.26
CA GLY A 32 -9.35 -7.05 14.45
C GLY A 32 -9.92 -5.91 15.30
N LEU A 33 -10.11 -4.75 14.69
CA LEU A 33 -10.75 -3.59 15.30
C LEU A 33 -12.26 -3.78 15.39
N GLU A 34 -12.82 -3.52 16.57
CA GLU A 34 -14.26 -3.36 16.72
C GLU A 34 -14.75 -2.08 16.04
N ASN A 35 -15.86 -2.18 15.33
CA ASN A 35 -16.50 -1.08 14.58
C ASN A 35 -15.53 -0.27 13.68
N PRO A 36 -15.00 -0.89 12.60
CA PRO A 36 -14.01 -0.25 11.73
C PRO A 36 -14.44 1.11 11.17
N LYS A 37 -15.74 1.30 10.86
CA LYS A 37 -16.26 2.59 10.36
C LYS A 37 -16.04 3.73 11.36
N LYS A 38 -16.30 3.49 12.65
CA LYS A 38 -16.02 4.46 13.70
C LYS A 38 -14.53 4.76 13.80
N LYS A 39 -13.68 3.73 13.72
CA LYS A 39 -12.22 3.86 13.74
C LYS A 39 -11.65 4.63 12.54
N ILE A 40 -12.27 4.52 11.36
CA ILE A 40 -11.91 5.34 10.19
C ILE A 40 -12.14 6.82 10.48
N LEU A 41 -13.33 7.17 10.99
CA LEU A 41 -13.67 8.55 11.33
C LEU A 41 -12.75 9.10 12.43
N GLU A 42 -12.53 8.34 13.50
CA GLU A 42 -11.61 8.71 14.59
C GLU A 42 -10.19 8.98 14.06
N ALA A 43 -9.68 8.17 13.13
CA ALA A 43 -8.36 8.35 12.54
C ALA A 43 -8.29 9.60 11.65
N ILE A 44 -9.33 9.88 10.85
CA ILE A 44 -9.40 11.09 10.00
C ILE A 44 -9.43 12.36 10.86
N GLU A 45 -10.13 12.33 12.00
CA GLU A 45 -10.24 13.48 12.91
C GLU A 45 -8.99 13.69 13.78
N ASN A 46 -8.21 12.63 14.02
CA ASN A 46 -7.00 12.68 14.83
C ASN A 46 -5.79 12.18 14.02
N PRO A 47 -5.38 12.91 12.95
CA PRO A 47 -4.37 12.42 12.05
C PRO A 47 -2.98 12.38 12.67
N VAL A 48 -2.20 11.40 12.24
CA VAL A 48 -0.81 11.23 12.64
C VAL A 48 0.07 12.24 11.89
N GLY A 49 0.72 13.11 12.65
CA GLY A 49 1.86 13.89 12.16
C GLY A 49 1.52 15.07 11.25
N THR A 50 0.24 15.44 11.16
CA THR A 50 -0.30 16.62 10.46
C THR A 50 -1.52 17.16 11.22
N GLU A 51 -2.03 18.34 10.83
CA GLU A 51 -3.27 18.90 11.38
C GLU A 51 -4.51 18.18 10.82
N PRO A 52 -5.67 18.23 11.51
CA PRO A 52 -6.93 17.71 10.98
C PRO A 52 -7.34 18.38 9.68
N LEU A 53 -8.11 17.66 8.85
CA LEU A 53 -8.61 18.16 7.55
C LEU A 53 -9.32 19.51 7.67
N SER A 54 -10.02 19.77 8.79
CA SER A 54 -10.70 21.05 9.05
C SER A 54 -9.78 22.27 9.12
N LYS A 55 -8.49 22.08 9.34
CA LYS A 55 -7.47 23.14 9.33
C LYS A 55 -6.62 23.15 8.05
N LEU A 56 -6.59 22.04 7.33
CA LEU A 56 -5.81 21.90 6.10
C LEU A 56 -6.59 22.31 4.86
N LEU A 57 -7.91 22.17 4.88
CA LEU A 57 -8.78 22.40 3.73
C LEU A 57 -9.53 23.72 3.81
N SER A 58 -9.70 24.34 2.66
CA SER A 58 -10.60 25.46 2.40
C SER A 58 -11.78 25.00 1.53
N PRO A 59 -12.99 25.60 1.67
CA PRO A 59 -14.17 25.19 0.90
C PRO A 59 -14.05 25.26 -0.63
N GLY A 60 -13.06 25.99 -1.16
CA GLY A 60 -12.81 26.13 -2.61
C GLY A 60 -11.63 25.30 -3.12
N ASP A 61 -11.00 24.47 -2.29
CA ASP A 61 -9.88 23.64 -2.71
C ASP A 61 -10.34 22.55 -3.67
N ARG A 62 -9.62 22.36 -4.78
CA ARG A 62 -9.80 21.21 -5.66
C ARG A 62 -9.12 20.00 -5.04
N ILE A 63 -9.90 18.97 -4.76
CA ILE A 63 -9.46 17.77 -4.05
C ILE A 63 -9.27 16.62 -5.03
N SER A 64 -8.09 15.99 -4.99
CA SER A 64 -7.88 14.68 -5.61
C SER A 64 -7.91 13.58 -4.56
N ILE A 65 -8.85 12.64 -4.69
CA ILE A 65 -8.90 11.42 -3.88
C ILE A 65 -8.35 10.27 -4.73
N ILE A 66 -7.22 9.71 -4.31
CA ILE A 66 -6.51 8.68 -5.05
C ILE A 66 -6.78 7.35 -4.37
N VAL A 67 -7.34 6.39 -5.11
CA VAL A 67 -7.70 5.07 -4.59
C VAL A 67 -6.92 4.01 -5.33
N ASP A 68 -6.48 2.97 -4.63
CA ASP A 68 -5.87 1.83 -5.28
C ASP A 68 -6.89 1.00 -6.09
N ASP A 69 -6.37 0.29 -7.08
CA ASP A 69 -7.16 -0.42 -8.08
C ASP A 69 -7.76 -1.75 -7.57
N VAL A 70 -8.50 -2.48 -8.42
CA VAL A 70 -9.20 -3.71 -8.00
C VAL A 70 -8.29 -4.88 -7.62
N THR A 71 -6.98 -4.77 -7.85
CA THR A 71 -6.01 -5.82 -7.45
C THR A 71 -5.66 -5.75 -5.96
N ARG A 72 -6.12 -4.70 -5.26
CA ARG A 72 -5.89 -4.49 -3.84
C ARG A 72 -7.14 -4.80 -3.03
N ASP A 73 -6.93 -5.22 -1.79
CA ASP A 73 -8.01 -5.56 -0.86
C ASP A 73 -8.40 -4.41 0.07
N THR A 74 -7.77 -3.24 -0.07
CA THR A 74 -8.12 -2.01 0.66
C THR A 74 -9.64 -1.78 0.66
N PRO A 75 -10.27 -1.42 1.80
CA PRO A 75 -11.71 -1.35 1.93
C PRO A 75 -12.19 0.04 1.47
N VAL A 76 -11.87 0.38 0.21
CA VAL A 76 -12.14 1.71 -0.36
C VAL A 76 -13.63 2.03 -0.31
N SER A 77 -14.51 1.06 -0.58
CA SER A 77 -15.97 1.21 -0.48
C SER A 77 -16.48 1.51 0.94
N MET A 78 -15.66 1.26 1.97
CA MET A 78 -15.96 1.65 3.35
C MET A 78 -15.40 3.04 3.67
N ILE A 79 -14.17 3.33 3.23
CA ILE A 79 -13.45 4.57 3.56
C ILE A 79 -13.96 5.75 2.76
N PHE A 80 -14.12 5.58 1.44
CA PHE A 80 -14.45 6.66 0.51
C PHE A 80 -15.75 7.39 0.87
N PRO A 81 -16.88 6.72 1.15
CA PRO A 81 -18.11 7.42 1.52
C PRO A 81 -17.99 8.22 2.82
N LEU A 82 -17.23 7.71 3.80
CA LEU A 82 -16.99 8.40 5.08
C LEU A 82 -16.15 9.66 4.87
N LEU A 83 -15.09 9.55 4.06
CA LEU A 83 -14.25 10.68 3.69
C LEU A 83 -15.04 11.73 2.89
N LEU A 84 -15.81 11.31 1.89
CA LEU A 84 -16.62 12.21 1.07
C LEU A 84 -17.62 13.01 1.92
N ASN A 85 -18.29 12.36 2.86
CA ASN A 85 -19.18 13.04 3.81
C ASN A 85 -18.40 14.07 4.66
N LYS A 86 -17.19 13.73 5.11
CA LYS A 86 -16.36 14.66 5.89
C LYS A 86 -15.94 15.88 5.07
N LEU A 87 -15.55 15.70 3.81
CA LEU A 87 -15.22 16.81 2.91
C LEU A 87 -16.42 17.75 2.70
N ARG A 88 -17.62 17.18 2.53
CA ARG A 88 -18.87 17.96 2.42
C ARG A 88 -19.18 18.75 3.70
N GLU A 89 -18.97 18.16 4.88
CA GLU A 89 -19.11 18.87 6.17
C GLU A 89 -18.16 20.07 6.28
N LEU A 90 -16.99 20.00 5.64
CA LEU A 90 -16.01 21.09 5.55
C LEU A 90 -16.32 22.10 4.43
N GLY A 91 -17.41 21.92 3.69
CA GLY A 91 -17.87 22.84 2.65
C GLY A 91 -17.27 22.62 1.27
N VAL A 92 -16.48 21.56 1.07
CA VAL A 92 -15.97 21.17 -0.26
C VAL A 92 -17.14 20.72 -1.12
N LYS A 93 -17.24 21.26 -2.34
CA LYS A 93 -18.32 20.93 -3.28
C LYS A 93 -17.96 19.74 -4.14
N GLU A 94 -18.96 19.02 -4.61
CA GLU A 94 -18.81 17.79 -5.40
C GLU A 94 -17.99 18.02 -6.68
N HIS A 95 -18.17 19.18 -7.34
CA HIS A 95 -17.44 19.52 -8.58
C HIS A 95 -15.96 19.85 -8.39
N ASP A 96 -15.55 20.09 -7.14
CA ASP A 96 -14.15 20.31 -6.77
C ASP A 96 -13.45 18.98 -6.44
N ILE A 97 -14.18 17.85 -6.41
CA ILE A 97 -13.63 16.53 -6.08
C ILE A 97 -13.42 15.72 -7.35
N THR A 98 -12.19 15.22 -7.50
CA THR A 98 -11.83 14.22 -8.52
C THR A 98 -11.30 12.96 -7.86
N VAL A 99 -11.88 11.81 -8.18
CA VAL A 99 -11.39 10.50 -7.73
C VAL A 99 -10.56 9.88 -8.83
N VAL A 100 -9.32 9.50 -8.51
CA VAL A 100 -8.38 8.91 -9.45
C VAL A 100 -8.03 7.48 -9.01
N MET A 101 -8.31 6.50 -9.86
CA MET A 101 -7.86 5.12 -9.64
C MET A 101 -6.38 4.98 -9.99
N ALA A 102 -5.58 4.58 -9.01
CA ALA A 102 -4.15 4.33 -9.10
C ALA A 102 -3.86 2.91 -9.62
N THR A 103 -3.77 2.77 -10.94
CA THR A 103 -3.51 1.50 -11.65
C THR A 103 -2.02 1.15 -11.72
N GLY A 104 -1.12 2.13 -11.63
CA GLY A 104 0.30 1.93 -11.91
C GLY A 104 0.52 1.16 -13.22
N ALA A 105 1.33 0.11 -13.17
CA ALA A 105 1.63 -0.75 -14.33
C ALA A 105 0.65 -1.92 -14.52
N HIS A 106 -0.47 -1.97 -13.79
CA HIS A 106 -1.40 -3.07 -13.89
C HIS A 106 -2.22 -3.03 -15.20
N LYS A 107 -2.95 -4.11 -15.47
CA LYS A 107 -3.90 -4.17 -16.59
C LYS A 107 -4.90 -3.01 -16.48
N ARG A 108 -5.21 -2.40 -17.64
CA ARG A 108 -6.22 -1.34 -17.74
C ARG A 108 -7.53 -1.75 -17.08
N GLN A 109 -8.10 -0.81 -16.33
CA GLN A 109 -9.38 -0.91 -15.63
C GLN A 109 -10.33 0.15 -16.18
N SER A 110 -11.62 0.03 -15.88
CA SER A 110 -12.64 0.95 -16.38
C SER A 110 -13.21 1.85 -15.28
N VAL A 111 -13.98 2.87 -15.68
CA VAL A 111 -14.68 3.72 -14.72
C VAL A 111 -15.71 2.91 -13.92
N GLU A 112 -16.31 1.89 -14.52
CA GLU A 112 -17.20 0.96 -13.83
C GLU A 112 -16.49 0.18 -12.71
N ASP A 113 -15.23 -0.20 -12.92
CA ASP A 113 -14.40 -0.80 -11.87
C ASP A 113 -14.16 0.19 -10.73
N LEU A 114 -13.90 1.46 -11.05
CA LEU A 114 -13.76 2.53 -10.06
C LEU A 114 -15.05 2.76 -9.27
N VAL A 115 -16.20 2.82 -9.95
CA VAL A 115 -17.52 2.93 -9.30
C VAL A 115 -17.75 1.79 -8.32
N LYS A 116 -17.45 0.54 -8.71
CA LYS A 116 -17.53 -0.61 -7.79
C LYS A 116 -16.54 -0.46 -6.63
N ARG A 117 -15.31 -0.04 -6.92
CA ARG A 117 -14.23 0.11 -5.93
C ARG A 117 -14.59 1.08 -4.81
N ILE A 118 -15.21 2.21 -5.16
CA ILE A 118 -15.61 3.25 -4.20
C ILE A 118 -16.96 2.97 -3.52
N GLY A 119 -17.63 1.87 -3.87
CA GLY A 119 -18.87 1.43 -3.23
C GLY A 119 -20.16 1.91 -3.90
N GLY A 120 -20.09 2.36 -5.15
CA GLY A 120 -21.26 2.79 -5.94
C GLY A 120 -21.04 4.12 -6.66
N THR A 121 -22.07 4.58 -7.37
CA THR A 121 -22.03 5.86 -8.08
C THR A 121 -21.95 7.00 -7.07
N PRO A 122 -20.94 7.88 -7.15
CA PRO A 122 -20.84 9.03 -6.25
C PRO A 122 -21.93 10.06 -6.58
N PRO A 123 -22.15 11.07 -5.70
CA PRO A 123 -23.00 12.20 -6.01
C PRO A 123 -22.63 12.90 -7.32
N GLU A 124 -23.63 13.50 -7.96
CA GLU A 124 -23.44 14.28 -9.19
C GLU A 124 -22.41 15.40 -8.97
N GLY A 125 -21.51 15.57 -9.94
CA GLY A 125 -20.42 16.55 -9.89
C GLY A 125 -19.06 15.95 -9.54
N VAL A 126 -19.00 14.85 -8.78
CA VAL A 126 -17.73 14.16 -8.48
C VAL A 126 -17.17 13.55 -9.76
N LYS A 127 -15.96 13.96 -10.15
CA LYS A 127 -15.29 13.44 -11.35
C LYS A 127 -14.60 12.11 -11.05
N LEU A 128 -14.69 11.16 -11.96
CA LEU A 128 -14.06 9.85 -11.86
C LEU A 128 -13.06 9.66 -13.00
N LEU A 129 -11.83 9.31 -12.66
CA LEU A 129 -10.75 9.08 -13.61
C LEU A 129 -10.03 7.77 -13.31
N VAL A 130 -9.67 7.03 -14.35
CA VAL A 130 -8.75 5.88 -14.25
C VAL A 130 -7.42 6.29 -14.83
N HIS A 131 -6.35 6.12 -14.05
CA HIS A 131 -5.01 6.44 -14.50
C HIS A 131 -4.56 5.53 -15.65
N ASP A 132 -3.94 6.12 -16.69
CA ASP A 132 -3.17 5.39 -17.72
C ASP A 132 -1.71 5.89 -17.69
N PRO A 133 -0.73 5.07 -17.29
CA PRO A 133 0.67 5.48 -17.21
C PRO A 133 1.30 5.74 -18.58
N LEU A 134 0.67 5.29 -19.68
CA LEU A 134 1.18 5.44 -21.04
C LEU A 134 0.62 6.67 -21.76
N ASP A 135 -0.46 7.27 -21.25
CA ASP A 135 -1.07 8.46 -21.84
C ASP A 135 -0.35 9.74 -21.40
N LYS A 136 0.68 10.12 -22.17
CA LYS A 136 1.47 11.33 -21.89
C LYS A 136 0.64 12.62 -21.89
N SER A 137 -0.52 12.64 -22.54
CA SER A 137 -1.36 13.85 -22.60
C SER A 137 -2.09 14.14 -21.29
N SER A 138 -2.25 13.12 -20.44
CA SER A 138 -2.87 13.24 -19.11
C SER A 138 -1.85 13.18 -17.96
N LEU A 139 -0.57 13.49 -18.26
CA LEU A 139 0.54 13.46 -17.31
C LEU A 139 1.23 14.83 -17.23
N SER A 140 1.66 15.19 -16.03
CA SER A 140 2.36 16.45 -15.74
C SER A 140 3.68 16.19 -15.02
N LEU A 141 4.77 16.80 -15.51
CA LEU A 141 6.09 16.71 -14.90
C LEU A 141 6.21 17.74 -13.79
N MET A 142 6.34 17.26 -12.55
CA MET A 142 6.45 18.11 -11.36
C MET A 142 7.89 18.27 -10.87
N GLY A 143 8.84 17.48 -11.39
CA GLY A 143 10.25 17.57 -11.01
C GLY A 143 10.98 16.24 -11.17
N PHE A 144 12.04 16.07 -10.37
CA PHE A 144 12.86 14.86 -10.35
C PHE A 144 13.25 14.55 -8.91
N THR A 145 13.26 13.26 -8.56
CA THR A 145 13.84 12.80 -7.28
C THR A 145 15.36 12.86 -7.33
N ARG A 146 16.01 12.73 -6.17
CA ARG A 146 17.48 12.66 -6.06
C ARG A 146 18.07 11.43 -6.75
N MET A 147 17.27 10.38 -6.95
CA MET A 147 17.67 9.18 -7.68
C MET A 147 17.48 9.33 -9.21
N GLY A 148 17.03 10.51 -9.65
CA GLY A 148 16.80 10.83 -11.05
C GLY A 148 15.51 10.23 -11.61
N THR A 149 14.56 9.85 -10.75
CA THR A 149 13.23 9.42 -11.18
C THR A 149 12.43 10.65 -11.59
N PRO A 150 11.94 10.74 -12.84
CA PRO A 150 11.15 11.88 -13.28
C PRO A 150 9.76 11.83 -12.64
N VAL A 151 9.34 12.90 -11.96
CA VAL A 151 8.08 12.97 -11.24
C VAL A 151 6.94 13.36 -12.19
N TRP A 152 6.56 12.41 -13.04
CA TRP A 152 5.38 12.52 -13.91
C TRP A 152 4.16 11.92 -13.23
N VAL A 153 3.17 12.73 -12.90
CA VAL A 153 1.93 12.25 -12.27
C VAL A 153 0.72 12.58 -13.11
N ASN A 154 -0.39 11.87 -12.88
CA ASN A 154 -1.68 12.20 -13.49
C ASN A 154 -2.00 13.69 -13.32
N GLN A 155 -2.40 14.35 -14.40
CA GLN A 155 -2.62 15.80 -14.43
C GLN A 155 -3.67 16.25 -13.40
N ALA A 156 -4.77 15.51 -13.23
CA ALA A 156 -5.77 15.85 -12.24
C ALA A 156 -5.26 15.73 -10.79
N VAL A 157 -4.23 14.92 -10.56
CA VAL A 157 -3.54 14.84 -9.27
C VAL A 157 -2.57 16.02 -9.12
N ALA A 158 -1.77 16.32 -10.16
CA ALA A 158 -0.82 17.44 -10.15
C ALA A 158 -1.49 18.80 -9.91
N GLU A 159 -2.66 19.01 -10.53
CA GLU A 159 -3.38 20.27 -10.49
C GLU A 159 -4.24 20.44 -9.23
N ALA A 160 -4.44 19.40 -8.42
CA ALA A 160 -5.26 19.48 -7.22
C ALA A 160 -4.56 20.29 -6.12
N ASP A 161 -5.35 21.14 -5.47
CA ASP A 161 -4.90 21.98 -4.36
C ASP A 161 -4.65 21.11 -3.11
N PHE A 162 -5.38 20.00 -2.96
CA PHE A 162 -5.17 19.00 -1.91
C PHE A 162 -5.28 17.56 -2.43
N LYS A 163 -4.35 16.68 -2.06
CA LYS A 163 -4.23 15.30 -2.55
C LYS A 163 -4.31 14.30 -1.39
N LEU A 164 -5.30 13.40 -1.45
CA LEU A 164 -5.53 12.38 -0.43
C LEU A 164 -5.42 10.97 -1.03
N GLY A 165 -4.59 10.11 -0.44
CA GLY A 165 -4.45 8.71 -0.83
C GLY A 165 -5.20 7.74 0.09
N ILE A 166 -5.91 6.75 -0.48
CA ILE A 166 -6.52 5.63 0.26
C ILE A 166 -5.81 4.34 -0.14
N GLY A 167 -5.30 3.60 0.84
CA GLY A 167 -4.53 2.39 0.58
C GLY A 167 -4.43 1.45 1.77
N SER A 168 -3.56 0.45 1.64
CA SER A 168 -3.24 -0.51 2.69
C SER A 168 -1.74 -0.73 2.82
N ILE A 169 -1.30 -1.02 4.05
CA ILE A 169 0.09 -1.30 4.39
C ILE A 169 0.23 -2.79 4.64
N ARG A 170 1.09 -3.42 3.84
CA ARG A 170 1.46 -4.83 3.88
C ARG A 170 2.95 -4.96 3.63
N PRO A 171 3.60 -6.08 3.99
CA PRO A 171 4.95 -6.37 3.53
C PRO A 171 5.04 -6.25 2.00
N HIS A 172 6.16 -5.70 1.50
CA HIS A 172 6.40 -5.54 0.07
C HIS A 172 7.84 -5.90 -0.28
N PRO A 173 8.07 -6.67 -1.37
CA PRO A 173 9.37 -7.26 -1.65
C PRO A 173 10.52 -6.25 -1.80
N GLU A 174 10.27 -5.09 -2.40
CA GLU A 174 11.31 -4.09 -2.68
C GLU A 174 11.18 -2.84 -1.81
N ALA A 175 9.95 -2.35 -1.62
CA ALA A 175 9.66 -1.13 -0.88
C ALA A 175 9.71 -1.29 0.66
N GLY A 176 9.99 -2.50 1.15
CA GLY A 176 9.85 -2.87 2.55
C GLY A 176 8.38 -3.12 2.91
N PHE A 177 7.53 -2.11 2.71
CA PHE A 177 6.10 -2.13 2.96
C PHE A 177 5.33 -1.30 1.90
N SER A 178 4.11 -1.72 1.56
CA SER A 178 3.18 -0.97 0.70
C SER A 178 2.60 0.26 1.41
N GLY A 179 1.66 0.97 0.78
CA GLY A 179 0.95 2.11 1.36
C GLY A 179 1.79 3.39 1.45
N GLY A 180 1.18 4.46 1.98
CA GLY A 180 1.78 5.79 2.02
C GLY A 180 1.99 6.37 0.61
N GLY A 181 3.17 6.93 0.34
CA GLY A 181 3.52 7.52 -0.96
C GLY A 181 3.41 6.59 -2.17
N LYS A 182 3.26 5.27 -1.96
CA LYS A 182 3.11 4.29 -3.03
C LYS A 182 1.84 4.48 -3.87
N ILE A 183 0.83 5.15 -3.29
CA ILE A 183 -0.39 5.55 -4.00
C ILE A 183 -0.09 6.54 -5.14
N ILE A 184 1.04 7.25 -5.07
CA ILE A 184 1.57 8.12 -6.13
C ILE A 184 2.54 7.35 -7.03
N LEU A 185 3.63 6.79 -6.47
CA LEU A 185 4.63 6.02 -7.21
C LEU A 185 4.60 4.55 -6.78
N PRO A 186 4.16 3.61 -7.63
CA PRO A 186 3.83 3.77 -9.04
C PRO A 186 2.38 4.22 -9.34
N GLY A 187 1.51 4.33 -8.32
CA GLY A 187 0.06 4.33 -8.49
C GLY A 187 -0.53 5.24 -9.57
N VAL A 188 -0.12 6.51 -9.63
CA VAL A 188 -0.57 7.50 -10.63
C VAL A 188 0.60 8.10 -11.40
N SER A 189 1.67 7.33 -11.58
CA SER A 189 2.92 7.77 -12.20
C SER A 189 3.06 7.29 -13.65
N ALA A 190 3.72 8.08 -14.49
CA ALA A 190 4.01 7.68 -15.87
C ALA A 190 4.86 6.40 -15.96
N TRP A 191 4.71 5.68 -17.08
CA TRP A 191 5.40 4.43 -17.35
C TRP A 191 6.93 4.55 -17.21
N GLU A 192 7.52 5.64 -17.70
CA GLU A 192 8.97 5.86 -17.61
C GLU A 192 9.44 6.09 -16.17
N ALA A 193 8.62 6.77 -15.36
CA ALA A 193 8.90 6.97 -13.93
C ALA A 193 8.85 5.63 -13.18
N ILE A 194 7.82 4.82 -13.47
CA ILE A 194 7.69 3.46 -12.94
C ILE A 194 8.92 2.63 -13.31
N GLY A 195 9.29 2.58 -14.59
CA GLY A 195 10.43 1.79 -15.06
C GLY A 195 11.75 2.23 -14.41
N LYS A 196 12.03 3.54 -14.39
CA LYS A 196 13.24 4.11 -13.76
C LYS A 196 13.31 3.78 -12.27
N HIS A 197 12.20 3.94 -11.57
CA HIS A 197 12.08 3.62 -10.15
C HIS A 197 12.35 2.13 -9.86
N HIS A 198 11.77 1.23 -10.65
CA HIS A 198 11.91 -0.21 -10.42
C HIS A 198 13.35 -0.72 -10.62
N MET A 199 14.21 0.02 -11.32
CA MET A 199 15.64 -0.30 -11.39
C MET A 199 16.33 -0.25 -10.02
N LEU A 200 15.79 0.51 -9.04
CA LEU A 200 16.34 0.61 -7.69
C LEU A 200 16.23 -0.71 -6.90
N TYR A 201 15.47 -1.68 -7.40
CA TYR A 201 15.43 -3.04 -6.86
C TYR A 201 16.81 -3.72 -6.83
N ILE A 202 17.72 -3.34 -7.73
CA ILE A 202 19.08 -3.90 -7.81
C ILE A 202 19.88 -3.70 -6.51
N SER A 203 19.53 -2.70 -5.70
CA SER A 203 20.15 -2.50 -4.39
C SER A 203 19.84 -3.65 -3.45
N SER A 204 20.86 -4.13 -2.74
CA SER A 204 20.70 -5.13 -1.68
C SER A 204 19.87 -4.64 -0.49
N LYS A 205 19.61 -3.33 -0.38
CA LYS A 205 18.77 -2.72 0.66
C LYS A 205 17.29 -2.61 0.25
N SER A 206 16.96 -2.82 -1.02
CA SER A 206 15.58 -2.78 -1.53
C SER A 206 14.90 -4.12 -1.24
N ARG A 207 14.56 -4.35 0.03
CA ARG A 207 14.04 -5.63 0.54
C ARG A 207 12.87 -5.43 1.50
N THR A 208 12.03 -6.45 1.62
CA THR A 208 10.95 -6.56 2.61
C THR A 208 11.44 -6.18 4.01
N GLY A 209 10.65 -5.41 4.74
CA GLY A 209 11.00 -5.01 6.11
C GLY A 209 12.07 -3.93 6.23
N ILE A 210 12.75 -3.52 5.15
CA ILE A 210 13.76 -2.44 5.20
C ILE A 210 13.13 -1.12 4.74
N LEU A 211 13.16 -0.11 5.61
CA LEU A 211 12.70 1.25 5.30
C LEU A 211 13.87 2.23 5.26
N GLU A 212 14.69 2.26 6.30
CA GLU A 212 15.84 3.16 6.41
C GLU A 212 16.98 2.72 5.50
N GLY A 213 17.48 3.62 4.66
CA GLY A 213 18.51 3.31 3.69
C GLY A 213 18.02 2.42 2.53
N ASN A 214 16.73 2.15 2.44
CA ASN A 214 16.13 1.46 1.29
C ASN A 214 15.90 2.48 0.17
N PRO A 215 16.71 2.47 -0.91
CA PRO A 215 16.60 3.48 -1.95
C PRO A 215 15.25 3.41 -2.68
N PHE A 216 14.66 2.22 -2.80
CA PHE A 216 13.33 2.05 -3.38
C PHE A 216 12.27 2.76 -2.52
N ARG A 217 12.33 2.65 -1.19
CA ARG A 217 11.37 3.35 -0.33
C ARG A 217 11.61 4.86 -0.30
N GLU A 218 12.86 5.28 -0.19
CA GLU A 218 13.25 6.69 -0.14
C GLU A 218 12.80 7.43 -1.41
N ASP A 219 12.94 6.79 -2.58
CA ASP A 219 12.48 7.36 -3.86
C ASP A 219 10.94 7.49 -3.89
N ILE A 220 10.18 6.52 -3.37
CA ILE A 220 8.71 6.62 -3.24
C ILE A 220 8.30 7.82 -2.38
N ASP A 221 8.93 7.96 -1.21
CA ASP A 221 8.57 9.00 -0.24
C ASP A 221 8.95 10.40 -0.77
N GLU A 222 10.12 10.54 -1.42
CA GLU A 222 10.52 11.79 -2.07
C GLU A 222 9.63 12.12 -3.27
N TYR A 223 9.32 11.14 -4.12
CA TYR A 223 8.44 11.32 -5.27
C TYR A 223 7.05 11.80 -4.84
N ALA A 224 6.46 11.17 -3.83
CA ALA A 224 5.15 11.55 -3.31
C ALA A 224 5.16 12.95 -2.68
N LYS A 225 6.28 13.34 -2.05
CA LYS A 225 6.47 14.71 -1.52
C LYS A 225 6.55 15.74 -2.65
N ILE A 226 7.29 15.47 -3.72
CA ILE A 226 7.38 16.37 -4.89
C ILE A 226 6.02 16.48 -5.58
N ALA A 227 5.28 15.38 -5.66
CA ALA A 227 3.91 15.35 -6.19
C ALA A 227 2.89 16.06 -5.28
N GLY A 228 3.29 16.46 -4.07
CA GLY A 228 2.44 17.16 -3.12
C GLY A 228 1.31 16.29 -2.57
N LEU A 229 1.56 15.01 -2.26
CA LEU A 229 0.61 14.19 -1.52
C LEU A 229 0.49 14.74 -0.09
N ASP A 230 -0.72 15.13 0.32
CA ASP A 230 -0.93 15.88 1.56
C ASP A 230 -1.40 15.00 2.71
N PHE A 231 -2.21 13.98 2.39
CA PHE A 231 -2.87 13.15 3.39
C PHE A 231 -3.05 11.72 2.90
N VAL A 232 -3.01 10.75 3.81
CA VAL A 232 -3.33 9.35 3.49
C VAL A 232 -4.30 8.77 4.51
N VAL A 233 -5.07 7.76 4.10
CA VAL A 233 -5.80 6.85 4.98
C VAL A 233 -5.36 5.44 4.61
N ASN A 234 -4.52 4.84 5.46
CA ASN A 234 -4.03 3.48 5.26
C ASN A 234 -4.68 2.52 6.25
N VAL A 235 -5.01 1.32 5.78
CA VAL A 235 -5.41 0.21 6.67
C VAL A 235 -4.32 -0.86 6.78
N VAL A 236 -4.33 -1.56 7.90
CA VAL A 236 -3.55 -2.77 8.15
C VAL A 236 -4.52 -3.90 8.43
N TYR A 237 -4.24 -5.08 7.89
CA TYR A 237 -5.03 -6.28 8.11
C TYR A 237 -4.29 -7.27 9.02
N ASN A 238 -5.03 -8.01 9.83
CA ASN A 238 -4.51 -9.22 10.47
C ASN A 238 -4.49 -10.41 9.49
N THR A 239 -4.03 -11.54 10.00
CA THR A 239 -3.89 -12.81 9.27
C THR A 239 -5.23 -13.44 8.89
N GLU A 240 -6.32 -13.00 9.52
CA GLU A 240 -7.70 -13.46 9.28
C GLU A 240 -8.45 -12.57 8.28
N GLY A 241 -7.81 -11.51 7.76
CA GLY A 241 -8.42 -10.57 6.82
C GLY A 241 -9.28 -9.48 7.47
N GLU A 242 -9.24 -9.36 8.79
CA GLU A 242 -9.89 -8.28 9.54
C GLU A 242 -9.01 -7.03 9.58
N ILE A 243 -9.62 -5.84 9.69
CA ILE A 243 -8.87 -4.59 9.82
C ILE A 243 -8.27 -4.52 11.22
N ALA A 244 -6.94 -4.60 11.32
CA ALA A 244 -6.16 -4.56 12.56
C ALA A 244 -5.73 -3.14 12.96
N GLY A 245 -5.70 -2.20 12.02
CA GLY A 245 -5.24 -0.84 12.26
C GLY A 245 -5.64 0.12 11.15
N ILE A 246 -5.84 1.39 11.51
CA ILE A 246 -6.20 2.46 10.58
C ILE A 246 -5.36 3.68 10.92
N TYR A 247 -4.65 4.18 9.91
CA TYR A 247 -3.63 5.21 10.06
C TYR A 247 -3.86 6.29 9.03
N ALA A 248 -4.38 7.42 9.50
CA ALA A 248 -4.63 8.59 8.67
C ALA A 248 -3.69 9.74 9.05
N GLY A 249 -3.30 10.58 8.09
CA GLY A 249 -2.45 11.75 8.34
C GLY A 249 -1.33 11.94 7.32
N ASP A 250 -0.18 12.41 7.79
CA ASP A 250 1.00 12.67 6.98
C ASP A 250 1.43 11.40 6.22
N PRO A 251 1.72 11.48 4.90
CA PRO A 251 1.98 10.31 4.07
C PRO A 251 3.14 9.41 4.53
N VAL A 252 4.13 9.98 5.21
CA VAL A 252 5.28 9.25 5.74
C VAL A 252 5.01 8.83 7.18
N LYS A 253 4.67 9.76 8.08
CA LYS A 253 4.51 9.47 9.52
C LYS A 253 3.35 8.51 9.78
N ALA A 254 2.18 8.72 9.18
CA ALA A 254 1.04 7.80 9.33
C ALA A 254 1.38 6.41 8.78
N HIS A 255 2.11 6.34 7.66
CA HIS A 255 2.62 5.08 7.12
C HIS A 255 3.56 4.38 8.10
N ARG A 256 4.51 5.10 8.71
CA ARG A 256 5.46 4.53 9.67
C ARG A 256 4.76 3.99 10.92
N GLU A 257 3.72 4.66 11.42
CA GLU A 257 2.92 4.10 12.53
C GLU A 257 2.20 2.81 12.11
N GLY A 258 1.60 2.77 10.92
CA GLY A 258 0.97 1.54 10.42
C GLY A 258 1.95 0.39 10.21
N VAL A 259 3.18 0.67 9.78
CA VAL A 259 4.25 -0.33 9.68
C VAL A 259 4.56 -0.96 11.04
N LYS A 260 4.50 -0.23 12.15
CA LYS A 260 4.73 -0.83 13.48
C LYS A 260 3.72 -1.94 13.78
N THR A 261 2.45 -1.75 13.41
CA THR A 261 1.44 -2.81 13.52
C THR A 261 1.73 -3.98 12.60
N VAL A 262 2.05 -3.73 11.32
CA VAL A 262 2.41 -4.82 10.39
C VAL A 262 3.57 -5.64 10.95
N ARG A 263 4.63 -4.98 11.46
CA ARG A 263 5.76 -5.65 12.10
C ARG A 263 5.33 -6.50 13.29
N SER A 264 4.44 -6.00 14.15
CA SER A 264 3.96 -6.79 15.30
C SER A 264 3.20 -8.05 14.91
N ILE A 265 2.60 -8.08 13.71
CA ILE A 265 1.84 -9.21 13.15
C ILE A 265 2.78 -10.24 12.50
N CYS A 266 3.67 -9.78 11.61
CA CYS A 266 4.40 -10.67 10.71
C CYS A 266 5.92 -10.75 10.94
N GLU A 267 6.51 -9.83 11.71
CA GLU A 267 7.96 -9.82 11.92
C GLU A 267 8.36 -10.82 13.01
N ASN A 268 9.19 -11.79 12.60
CA ASN A 268 9.72 -12.82 13.47
C ASN A 268 11.24 -12.71 13.53
N LYS A 269 11.79 -12.85 14.74
CA LYS A 269 13.24 -12.88 14.95
C LYS A 269 13.76 -14.30 14.77
N VAL A 270 14.79 -14.41 13.95
CA VAL A 270 15.54 -15.64 13.73
C VAL A 270 16.92 -15.42 14.33
N ASP A 271 17.22 -16.15 15.41
CA ASP A 271 18.44 -15.94 16.22
C ASP A 271 19.69 -16.44 15.47
N GLU A 272 19.54 -17.50 14.69
CA GLU A 272 20.59 -18.09 13.87
C GLU A 272 20.05 -18.49 12.51
N LYS A 273 20.88 -18.35 11.48
CA LYS A 273 20.55 -18.79 10.12
C LYS A 273 20.40 -20.31 10.08
N ALA A 274 19.33 -20.78 9.45
CA ALA A 274 19.09 -22.19 9.21
C ALA A 274 19.95 -22.71 8.05
N ASP A 275 20.26 -24.00 8.08
CA ASP A 275 20.85 -24.72 6.95
C ASP A 275 19.80 -25.06 5.88
N ILE A 276 18.55 -25.29 6.29
CA ILE A 276 17.43 -25.66 5.41
C ILE A 276 16.22 -24.79 5.74
N LEU A 277 15.61 -24.18 4.71
CA LEU A 277 14.35 -23.45 4.81
C LEU A 277 13.27 -24.20 4.03
N ILE A 278 12.17 -24.54 4.70
CA ILE A 278 10.99 -25.17 4.10
C ILE A 278 9.86 -24.15 4.11
N MET A 279 9.25 -23.91 2.95
CA MET A 279 8.15 -22.95 2.77
C MET A 279 6.99 -23.58 2.00
N GLY A 280 5.77 -23.20 2.36
CA GLY A 280 4.55 -23.54 1.62
C GLY A 280 3.95 -22.29 1.00
N PHE A 281 3.39 -22.42 -0.19
CA PHE A 281 2.91 -21.29 -1.00
C PHE A 281 1.42 -21.36 -1.35
N GLY A 282 0.75 -22.47 -1.01
CA GLY A 282 -0.68 -22.63 -1.27
C GLY A 282 -1.55 -21.68 -0.45
N PRO A 283 -2.74 -21.31 -0.96
CA PRO A 283 -3.30 -21.68 -2.26
C PRO A 283 -2.90 -20.72 -3.40
N LYS A 284 -1.96 -19.79 -3.16
CA LYS A 284 -1.54 -18.78 -4.16
C LYS A 284 -0.24 -19.22 -4.84
N ASP A 285 -0.22 -20.47 -5.29
CA ASP A 285 0.93 -21.15 -5.90
C ASP A 285 0.67 -21.62 -7.34
N ASP A 286 -0.36 -21.09 -8.01
CA ASP A 286 -0.70 -21.42 -9.41
C ASP A 286 0.42 -21.07 -10.40
N THR A 287 1.24 -20.08 -10.07
CA THR A 287 2.32 -19.59 -10.95
C THR A 287 3.62 -19.38 -10.21
N VAL A 288 4.74 -19.60 -10.90
CA VAL A 288 6.08 -19.27 -10.39
C VAL A 288 6.16 -17.80 -9.96
N TRP A 289 5.48 -16.89 -10.66
CA TRP A 289 5.45 -15.48 -10.31
C TRP A 289 4.83 -15.22 -8.93
N GLN A 290 3.69 -15.86 -8.61
CA GLN A 290 3.04 -15.72 -7.31
C GLN A 290 3.86 -16.39 -6.20
N ILE A 291 4.45 -17.56 -6.47
CA ILE A 291 5.36 -18.25 -5.54
C ILE A 291 6.54 -17.34 -5.21
N VAL A 292 7.21 -16.80 -6.22
CA VAL A 292 8.38 -15.92 -6.07
C VAL A 292 8.00 -14.64 -5.32
N GLY A 293 6.87 -14.01 -5.67
CA GLY A 293 6.38 -12.83 -4.93
C GLY A 293 6.08 -13.12 -3.46
N THR A 294 5.52 -14.30 -3.17
CA THR A 294 5.27 -14.74 -1.79
C THR A 294 6.57 -15.08 -1.05
N ALA A 295 7.51 -15.75 -1.71
CA ALA A 295 8.82 -16.09 -1.16
C ALA A 295 9.61 -14.84 -0.75
N PHE A 296 9.62 -13.79 -1.61
CA PHE A 296 10.27 -12.53 -1.29
C PHE A 296 9.59 -11.77 -0.14
N ASN A 297 8.28 -11.93 0.06
CA ASN A 297 7.57 -11.36 1.20
C ASN A 297 7.80 -12.14 2.49
N LEU A 298 7.81 -13.48 2.42
CA LEU A 298 7.90 -14.37 3.58
C LEU A 298 9.33 -14.55 4.10
N SER A 299 10.32 -14.13 3.34
CA SER A 299 11.67 -14.01 3.86
C SER A 299 12.52 -13.20 2.89
N THR A 300 13.26 -12.28 3.46
CA THR A 300 14.67 -12.18 3.10
C THR A 300 15.32 -13.56 3.29
N ILE A 301 15.20 -14.46 2.30
CA ILE A 301 15.89 -15.77 2.28
C ILE A 301 17.37 -15.57 2.66
N ASP A 302 17.95 -14.46 2.19
CA ASP A 302 19.30 -13.97 2.49
C ASP A 302 19.62 -13.80 3.99
N PHE A 303 18.63 -13.53 4.85
CA PHE A 303 18.82 -13.37 6.30
C PHE A 303 18.47 -14.63 7.10
N SER A 304 17.70 -15.55 6.55
CA SER A 304 17.26 -16.77 7.25
C SER A 304 18.10 -18.01 6.95
N VAL A 305 18.84 -18.03 5.83
CA VAL A 305 19.66 -19.19 5.40
C VAL A 305 21.15 -18.85 5.39
N LYS A 306 22.00 -19.81 5.78
CA LYS A 306 23.46 -19.69 5.68
C LYS A 306 23.87 -19.56 4.20
N LYS A 307 24.93 -18.79 3.93
CA LYS A 307 25.54 -18.78 2.59
C LYS A 307 26.57 -19.90 2.56
N ASP A 308 26.51 -20.73 1.53
CA ASP A 308 27.54 -21.74 1.24
C ASP A 308 28.91 -21.11 0.99
#